data_AF-A0A6B3FVU2-F1
#
_entry.id   AF-A0A6B3FVU2-F1
#
_cell.length_a   1.000
_cell.length_b   1.000
_cell.length_c   1.000
_cell.angle_alpha   90.00
_cell.angle_beta   90.00
_cell.angle_gamma   90.00
#
_symmetry.space_group_name_H-M   'P 1'
#
loop_
_entity.id
_entity.type
_entity.pdbx_description
1 polymer ?
#
loop_
_entity_poly.entity_id
_entity_poly.type
_entity_poly.pdbx_seq_one_letter_code
_entity_poly.pdbx_strand_id
1 'polypeptide(L)'
;LLTATTMTLCWCVVLFFASAGASSAYLTVSEIFPMETRAMSIAFFYAIGTAAGGISGPLLFASLTESGVVADAVIAFCVGAALMVAAGVVALFFAVPAEQRSLEDIATPLSAVKAEGDSPSR
;
A
#
# COMPACT_ATOMS: atom_id res chain seq x y z
N LEU A 1 -11.73 20.98 23.78
CA LEU A 1 -10.77 22.05 23.45
C LEU A 1 -9.83 21.52 22.38
N LEU A 2 -10.00 21.93 21.12
CA LEU A 2 -8.99 21.71 20.08
C LEU A 2 -7.91 22.78 20.29
N THR A 3 -6.85 22.44 21.02
CA THR A 3 -5.64 23.26 21.02
C THR A 3 -4.72 22.79 19.90
N ALA A 4 -3.81 23.66 19.44
CA ALA A 4 -2.82 23.30 18.42
C ALA A 4 -2.05 22.02 18.80
N THR A 5 -1.71 21.87 20.08
CA THR A 5 -1.03 20.69 20.62
C THR A 5 -1.84 19.39 20.47
N THR A 6 -3.12 19.39 20.85
CA THR A 6 -3.98 18.21 20.73
C THR A 6 -4.22 17.83 19.26
N MET A 7 -4.36 18.82 18.38
CA MET A 7 -4.50 18.58 16.94
C MET A 7 -3.23 17.97 16.34
N THR A 8 -2.05 18.52 16.66
CA THR A 8 -0.77 17.98 16.19
C THR A 8 -0.56 16.56 16.70
N LEU A 9 -0.84 16.27 17.97
CA LEU A 9 -0.69 14.93 18.53
C LEU A 9 -1.63 13.93 17.84
N CYS A 10 -2.89 14.32 17.59
CA CYS A 10 -3.83 13.52 16.81
C CYS A 10 -3.28 13.21 15.41
N TRP A 11 -2.73 14.22 14.71
CA TRP A 11 -2.12 14.03 13.41
C TRP A 11 -0.92 13.08 13.44
N CYS A 12 -0.04 13.22 14.43
CA CYS A 12 1.11 12.34 14.59
C CYS A 12 0.68 10.87 14.71
N VAL A 13 -0.36 10.59 15.52
CA VAL A 13 -0.89 9.23 15.70
C VAL A 13 -1.44 8.69 14.38
N VAL A 14 -2.29 9.47 13.69
CA VAL A 14 -2.89 9.03 12.41
C VAL A 14 -1.83 8.79 11.34
N LEU A 15 -0.86 9.70 11.20
CA LEU A 15 0.22 9.59 10.20
C LEU A 15 1.18 8.44 10.51
N PHE A 16 1.42 8.15 11.79
CA PHE A 16 2.22 7.00 12.20
C PHE A 16 1.61 5.69 11.70
N PHE A 17 0.31 5.46 11.95
CA PHE A 17 -0.38 4.26 11.45
C PHE A 17 -0.47 4.23 9.93
N ALA A 18 -0.72 5.36 9.28
CA ALA A 18 -0.73 5.46 7.82
C ALA A 18 0.64 5.07 7.21
N SER A 19 1.74 5.51 7.82
CA SER A 19 3.09 5.18 7.36
C SER A 19 3.42 3.70 7.53
N ALA A 20 3.05 3.09 8.65
CA ALA A 20 3.24 1.66 8.88
C ALA A 20 2.50 0.83 7.81
N GLY A 21 1.24 1.17 7.51
CA GLY A 21 0.46 0.50 6.48
C GLY A 21 1.03 0.67 5.06
N ALA A 22 1.51 1.87 4.72
CA ALA A 22 2.17 2.11 3.44
C ALA A 22 3.47 1.29 3.29
N SER A 23 4.24 1.15 4.38
CA SER A 23 5.48 0.37 4.37
C SER A 23 5.24 -1.13 4.25
N SER A 24 4.23 -1.68 4.94
CA SER A 24 3.93 -3.11 4.84
C SER A 24 3.43 -3.47 3.45
N ALA A 25 2.60 -2.62 2.83
CA ALA A 25 2.14 -2.81 1.46
C ALA A 25 3.32 -2.86 0.46
N TYR A 26 4.30 -1.97 0.64
CA TYR A 26 5.50 -1.97 -0.20
C TYR A 26 6.28 -3.29 -0.07
N LEU A 27 6.47 -3.80 1.15
CA LEU A 27 7.13 -5.08 1.38
C LEU A 27 6.37 -6.24 0.74
N THR A 28 5.05 -6.33 0.96
CA THR A 28 4.20 -7.37 0.37
C THR A 28 4.28 -7.39 -1.16
N VAL A 29 4.23 -6.23 -1.82
CA VAL A 29 4.41 -6.15 -3.27
C VAL A 29 5.82 -6.56 -3.67
N SER A 30 6.85 -6.17 -2.90
CA SER A 30 8.22 -6.53 -3.22
C SER A 30 8.48 -8.04 -3.07
N GLU A 31 7.80 -8.72 -2.17
CA GLU A 31 8.00 -10.14 -1.86
C GLU A 31 7.18 -11.08 -2.75
N ILE A 32 5.96 -10.67 -3.15
CA ILE A 32 5.09 -11.48 -4.03
C ILE A 32 5.64 -11.58 -5.45
N PHE A 33 6.28 -10.52 -5.95
CA PHE A 33 6.71 -10.45 -7.34
C PHE A 33 8.22 -10.77 -7.52
N PRO A 34 8.60 -11.50 -8.59
CA PRO A 34 9.99 -11.78 -8.94
C PRO A 34 10.84 -10.51 -9.03
N MET A 35 12.13 -10.61 -8.71
CA MET A 35 13.07 -9.47 -8.67
C MET A 35 13.11 -8.68 -9.99
N GLU A 36 12.94 -9.38 -11.11
CA GLU A 36 12.99 -8.83 -12.47
C GLU A 36 11.76 -7.96 -12.80
N THR A 37 10.60 -8.24 -12.19
CA THR A 37 9.33 -7.52 -12.44
C THR A 37 8.89 -6.65 -11.26
N ARG A 38 9.55 -6.78 -10.11
CA ARG A 38 9.28 -6.04 -8.87
C ARG A 38 9.13 -4.52 -9.08
N ALA A 39 10.10 -3.91 -9.76
CA ALA A 39 10.10 -2.46 -9.99
C ALA A 39 8.90 -2.00 -10.83
N MET A 40 8.53 -2.79 -11.85
CA MET A 40 7.38 -2.49 -12.72
C MET A 40 6.06 -2.65 -11.96
N SER A 41 5.91 -3.69 -11.13
CA SER A 41 4.73 -3.89 -10.29
C SER A 41 4.56 -2.74 -9.28
N ILE A 42 5.62 -2.34 -8.58
CA ILE A 42 5.58 -1.21 -7.64
C ILE A 42 5.16 0.07 -8.36
N ALA A 43 5.76 0.37 -9.52
CA ALA A 43 5.42 1.55 -10.30
C ALA A 43 3.95 1.55 -10.74
N PHE A 44 3.43 0.39 -11.16
CA PHE A 44 2.03 0.24 -11.56
C PHE A 44 1.06 0.47 -10.40
N PHE A 45 1.29 -0.16 -9.24
CA PHE A 45 0.46 0.05 -8.05
C PHE A 45 0.57 1.48 -7.53
N TYR A 46 1.76 2.07 -7.54
CA TYR A 46 1.96 3.47 -7.16
C TYR A 46 1.22 4.43 -8.09
N ALA A 47 1.30 4.21 -9.41
CA ALA A 47 0.61 5.04 -10.39
C ALA A 47 -0.92 4.96 -10.22
N ILE A 48 -1.47 3.75 -10.07
CA ILE A 48 -2.91 3.56 -9.87
C ILE A 48 -3.35 4.11 -8.52
N GLY A 49 -2.63 3.84 -7.43
CA GLY A 49 -2.95 4.35 -6.11
C GLY A 49 -2.92 5.88 -6.05
N THR A 50 -1.91 6.49 -6.68
CA THR A 50 -1.78 7.94 -6.79
C THR A 50 -2.86 8.53 -7.68
N ALA A 51 -3.20 7.89 -8.80
CA ALA A 51 -4.29 8.34 -9.67
C ALA A 51 -5.64 8.23 -8.95
N ALA A 52 -5.94 7.10 -8.33
CA ALA A 52 -7.16 6.90 -7.58
C ALA A 52 -7.28 7.93 -6.45
N GLY A 53 -6.32 7.99 -5.53
CA GLY A 53 -6.36 8.90 -4.39
C GLY A 53 -6.21 10.38 -4.76
N GLY A 54 -5.34 10.69 -5.72
CA GLY A 54 -5.07 12.06 -6.17
C GLY A 54 -6.19 12.67 -7.00
N ILE A 55 -6.95 11.84 -7.74
CA ILE A 55 -8.13 12.30 -8.48
C ILE A 55 -9.36 12.26 -7.57
N SER A 56 -9.62 11.14 -6.89
CA SER A 56 -10.83 10.99 -6.07
C SER A 56 -10.81 11.88 -4.84
N GLY A 57 -9.64 12.11 -4.22
CA GLY A 57 -9.50 12.91 -3.00
C GLY A 57 -10.04 14.32 -3.16
N PRO A 58 -9.49 15.16 -4.06
CA PRO A 58 -10.03 16.49 -4.31
C PRO A 58 -11.49 16.47 -4.77
N LEU A 59 -11.89 15.51 -5.62
CA LEU A 59 -13.27 15.45 -6.10
C LEU A 59 -14.29 15.16 -5.00
N LEU A 60 -13.97 14.26 -4.06
CA LEU A 60 -14.84 13.92 -2.93
C LEU A 60 -14.78 14.97 -1.82
N PHE A 61 -13.60 15.46 -1.49
CA PHE A 61 -13.41 16.30 -0.30
C PHE A 61 -13.53 17.79 -0.58
N ALA A 62 -13.26 18.30 -1.79
CA ALA A 62 -13.36 19.73 -2.07
C ALA A 62 -14.78 20.27 -1.82
N SER A 63 -15.80 19.58 -2.33
CA SER A 63 -17.21 19.96 -2.13
C SER A 63 -17.65 19.89 -0.67
N LEU A 64 -17.11 18.95 0.10
CA LEU A 64 -17.40 18.79 1.54
C LEU A 64 -16.64 19.79 2.42
N THR A 65 -15.59 20.43 1.91
CA THR A 65 -14.81 21.40 2.70
C THR A 65 -15.04 22.85 2.29
N GLU A 66 -15.72 23.08 1.16
CA GLU A 66 -15.98 24.41 0.60
C GLU A 66 -17.02 25.22 1.41
N SER A 67 -17.96 24.55 2.09
CA SER A 67 -19.06 25.20 2.82
C SER A 67 -18.61 26.01 4.04
N GLY A 68 -17.40 25.77 4.55
CA GLY A 68 -16.88 26.37 5.79
C GLY A 68 -17.55 25.83 7.07
N VAL A 69 -18.47 24.86 6.96
CA VAL A 69 -19.17 24.26 8.09
C VAL A 69 -18.34 23.09 8.64
N VAL A 70 -18.05 23.12 9.95
CA VAL A 70 -17.24 22.08 10.61
C VAL A 70 -17.85 20.69 10.46
N ALA A 71 -19.19 20.59 10.46
CA ALA A 71 -19.90 19.32 10.30
C ALA A 71 -19.57 18.62 8.96
N ASP A 72 -19.44 19.37 7.87
CA ASP A 72 -19.14 18.80 6.55
C ASP A 72 -17.70 18.27 6.49
N ALA A 73 -16.75 18.97 7.14
CA ALA A 73 -15.39 18.48 7.31
C ALA A 73 -15.32 17.20 8.16
N VAL A 74 -16.14 17.09 9.21
CA VAL A 74 -16.25 15.86 10.00
C VAL A 74 -16.77 14.70 9.14
N ILE A 75 -17.79 14.94 8.31
CA ILE A 75 -18.31 13.94 7.37
C ILE A 75 -17.21 13.49 6.39
N ALA A 76 -16.43 14.43 5.84
CA ALA A 76 -15.28 14.10 5.01
C ALA A 76 -14.29 13.16 5.71
N PHE A 77 -13.91 13.46 6.97
CA PHE A 77 -13.04 12.58 7.75
C PHE A 77 -13.67 11.22 8.04
N CYS A 78 -14.97 11.15 8.34
CA CYS A 78 -15.69 9.90 8.54
C CYS A 78 -15.70 9.02 7.28
N VAL A 79 -15.91 9.62 6.10
CA VAL A 79 -15.85 8.90 4.81
C VAL A 79 -14.44 8.34 4.57
N GLY A 80 -13.40 9.15 4.79
CA GLY A 80 -12.01 8.69 4.67
C GLY A 80 -11.68 7.55 5.63
N ALA A 81 -12.12 7.65 6.89
CA ALA A 81 -11.93 6.59 7.89
C ALA A 81 -12.66 5.30 7.51
N ALA A 82 -13.91 5.39 7.05
CA ALA A 82 -14.69 4.24 6.61
C ALA A 82 -14.03 3.52 5.42
N LEU A 83 -13.50 4.28 4.45
CA LEU A 83 -12.75 3.72 3.32
C LEU A 83 -11.49 2.99 3.78
N MET A 84 -10.74 3.55 4.73
CA MET A 84 -9.54 2.89 5.29
C MET A 84 -9.87 1.61 6.05
N VAL A 85 -10.95 1.61 6.84
CA VAL A 85 -11.42 0.40 7.53
C VAL A 85 -11.85 -0.66 6.52
N ALA A 86 -12.60 -0.28 5.49
CA ALA A 86 -13.02 -1.21 4.44
C ALA A 86 -11.81 -1.82 3.71
N ALA A 87 -10.78 -1.02 3.40
CA ALA A 87 -9.54 -1.51 2.81
C ALA A 87 -8.83 -2.51 3.74
N GLY A 88 -8.77 -2.23 5.05
CA GLY A 88 -8.22 -3.15 6.04
C GLY A 88 -9.00 -4.47 6.11
N VAL A 89 -10.33 -4.41 6.07
CA VAL A 89 -11.19 -5.61 6.03
C VAL A 89 -10.94 -6.42 4.76
N VAL A 90 -10.86 -5.78 3.59
CA VAL A 90 -10.52 -6.46 2.33
C VAL A 90 -9.15 -7.13 2.44
N ALA A 91 -8.16 -6.46 3.02
CA ALA A 91 -6.85 -7.05 3.25
C ALA A 91 -6.93 -8.29 4.17
N LEU A 92 -7.75 -8.29 5.22
CA LEU A 92 -7.91 -9.47 6.08
C LEU A 92 -8.42 -10.71 5.33
N PHE A 93 -9.24 -10.54 4.29
CA PHE A 93 -9.81 -11.67 3.53
C PHE A 93 -8.98 -12.08 2.32
N PHE A 94 -8.31 -11.12 1.66
CA PHE A 94 -7.63 -11.33 0.37
C PHE A 94 -6.11 -11.19 0.42
N ALA A 95 -5.52 -10.72 1.52
CA ALA A 95 -4.06 -10.63 1.62
C ALA A 95 -3.46 -12.03 1.66
N VAL A 96 -2.54 -12.28 0.72
CA VAL A 96 -1.69 -13.45 0.77
C VAL A 96 -0.57 -13.16 1.78
N PRO A 97 -0.33 -14.03 2.78
CA PRO A 97 0.79 -13.85 3.68
C PRO A 97 2.09 -14.01 2.89
N ALA A 98 2.74 -12.88 2.62
CA ALA A 98 4.07 -12.81 2.01
C ALA A 98 5.20 -12.92 3.05
N GLU A 99 4.88 -12.65 4.33
CA GLU A 99 5.85 -12.67 5.43
C GLU A 99 6.53 -14.04 5.58
N GLN A 100 7.87 -14.03 5.62
CA GLN A 100 8.75 -15.18 5.89
C GLN A 100 8.66 -16.35 4.90
N ARG A 101 7.97 -16.24 3.76
CA ARG A 101 8.07 -17.24 2.70
C ARG A 101 9.32 -16.96 1.88
N SER A 102 10.33 -17.83 2.08
CA SER A 102 11.62 -17.69 1.44
C SER A 102 11.49 -17.71 -0.09
N LEU A 103 12.30 -16.90 -0.76
CA LEU A 103 12.41 -16.75 -2.23
C LEU A 103 12.78 -18.05 -2.99
N GLU A 104 12.82 -19.19 -2.29
CA GLU A 104 13.26 -20.51 -2.74
C GLU A 104 12.09 -21.42 -3.15
N ASP A 105 10.85 -21.09 -2.77
CA ASP A 105 9.65 -21.90 -3.11
C ASP A 105 8.83 -21.32 -4.29
N ILE A 106 9.10 -20.08 -4.74
CA ILE A 106 8.25 -19.37 -5.73
C ILE A 106 8.88 -19.28 -7.13
N ALA A 107 10.17 -19.58 -7.29
CA ALA A 107 10.78 -19.60 -8.60
C ALA A 107 11.90 -20.63 -8.67
N THR A 108 11.67 -21.73 -9.38
CA THR A 108 12.77 -22.39 -10.08
C THR A 108 13.39 -21.32 -10.98
N PRO A 109 14.63 -20.84 -10.71
CA PRO A 109 15.18 -19.74 -11.48
C PRO A 109 15.26 -20.16 -12.95
N LEU A 110 14.76 -19.33 -13.87
CA LEU A 110 14.85 -19.58 -15.32
C LEU A 110 16.31 -19.68 -15.79
N SER A 111 17.27 -19.29 -14.94
CA SER A 111 18.71 -19.43 -15.14
C SER A 111 19.27 -20.83 -14.78
N ALA A 112 18.50 -21.71 -14.14
CA ALA A 112 18.96 -23.08 -13.83
C ALA A 112 18.92 -24.03 -15.04
N VAL A 113 18.29 -23.65 -16.15
CA VAL A 113 18.22 -24.47 -17.37
C VAL A 113 19.45 -24.30 -18.27
N LYS A 114 20.56 -23.71 -17.78
CA LYS A 114 21.82 -23.70 -18.53
C LYS A 114 23.03 -24.03 -17.67
N ALA A 115 22.99 -25.19 -17.02
CA ALA A 115 24.19 -25.86 -16.52
C ALA A 115 24.16 -27.38 -16.82
N GLU A 116 23.48 -27.79 -17.90
CA GLU A 116 23.52 -29.17 -18.40
C GLU A 116 24.22 -29.17 -19.76
N GLY A 117 25.55 -29.23 -19.73
CA GLY A 117 26.35 -29.20 -20.96
C GLY A 117 27.87 -29.16 -20.81
N ASP A 118 28.44 -29.45 -19.64
CA ASP A 118 29.88 -29.72 -19.56
C ASP A 118 30.14 -30.97 -18.72
N SER A 119 29.96 -32.12 -19.36
CA SER A 119 30.39 -33.42 -18.84
C SER A 119 31.90 -33.54 -19.07
N PRO A 120 32.72 -33.85 -18.04
CA PRO A 120 34.14 -34.05 -18.22
C PRO A 120 34.38 -35.43 -18.82
N SER A 121 34.90 -35.50 -20.05
CA SER A 121 35.47 -36.73 -20.62
C SER A 121 36.98 -36.62 -20.72
N ARG A 122 37.63 -37.59 -20.07
CA ARG A 122 39.07 -37.93 -20.05
C ARG A 122 39.81 -37.71 -21.37
#